data_AF-A0A1S8WMG8-F1
#
_entry.id   AF-A0A1S8WMG8-F1
#
_cell.length_a   1.000
_cell.length_b   1.000
_cell.length_c   1.000
_cell.angle_alpha   90.00
_cell.angle_beta   90.00
_cell.angle_gamma   90.00
#
_symmetry.space_group_name_H-M   'P 1'
#
loop_
_entity.id
_entity.type
_entity.pdbx_description
1 polymer ?
#
loop_
_entity_poly.entity_id
_entity_poly.type
_entity_poly.pdbx_seq_one_letter_code
_entity_poly.pdbx_strand_id
1 'polypeptide(L)'
;YKPLTTRDVHWTRVDSTPAGTPWAELIKFCIARTKYSTDCIGILLREVSAQFSGMHTVLYLLVFGILFPWLARVRFRFAIPKPLSLNYYLGKNMRKLFLHTFRRYAATLAEFNQCAPRTSITAHTEQLRNMSSVLHKFVSYPVGDFDRFISPFLKTELVEELATFGDYSLLLRRPSLSIVKDLLRIRELQTQPSGDTSVSGDLNLQSHAVPRFVTYGQPGTGISVTLAQISHFAATNNWLVFPFPDAERWLYRCVDLTPSNEYHQDQHKPNLVGDAFDYPSRSANWLQGFVKMNEGFLEKYKPLTTRDVHWTRVDSTPAGTPWAELIKFCIARTKYSTDCIGILLREVSAQFSGMHTVLYLL
;
A
#
# COMPACT_ATOMS: atom_id res chain seq x y z
N TYR A 1 39.34 -11.17 2.80
CA TYR A 1 39.54 -10.84 1.38
C TYR A 1 39.19 -9.37 1.18
N LYS A 2 40.11 -8.52 0.74
CA LYS A 2 39.81 -7.12 0.40
C LYS A 2 39.64 -7.05 -1.11
N PRO A 3 38.43 -6.79 -1.65
CA PRO A 3 38.24 -6.77 -3.08
C PRO A 3 38.91 -5.52 -3.67
N LEU A 4 39.66 -5.71 -4.75
CA LEU A 4 40.46 -4.69 -5.44
C LEU A 4 39.90 -4.44 -6.84
N THR A 5 40.14 -3.29 -7.45
CA THR A 5 39.77 -3.09 -8.86
C THR A 5 40.67 -3.94 -9.78
N THR A 6 40.08 -4.60 -10.78
CA THR A 6 40.82 -5.43 -11.76
C THR A 6 41.41 -4.63 -12.91
N ARG A 7 40.96 -3.39 -13.10
CA ARG A 7 41.39 -2.48 -14.18
C ARG A 7 41.40 -1.03 -13.72
N ASP A 8 42.06 -0.20 -14.50
CA ASP A 8 42.01 1.24 -14.35
C ASP A 8 40.60 1.76 -14.62
N VAL A 9 40.13 2.61 -13.72
CA VAL A 9 38.80 3.23 -13.77
C VAL A 9 38.98 4.69 -14.14
N HIS A 10 38.63 5.06 -15.36
CA HIS A 10 38.66 6.45 -15.81
C HIS A 10 37.29 7.10 -15.55
N TRP A 11 37.26 8.07 -14.65
CA TRP A 11 36.06 8.85 -14.33
C TRP A 11 35.90 10.02 -15.30
N THR A 12 37.01 10.66 -15.65
CA THR A 12 37.10 11.71 -16.67
C THR A 12 38.45 11.62 -17.38
N ARG A 13 38.75 12.57 -18.28
CA ARG A 13 40.08 12.68 -18.90
C ARG A 13 41.22 12.96 -17.91
N VAL A 14 40.89 13.47 -16.71
CA VAL A 14 41.87 13.91 -15.69
C VAL A 14 41.80 13.02 -14.45
N ASP A 15 40.60 12.57 -14.07
CA ASP A 15 40.39 11.72 -12.90
C ASP A 15 40.38 10.24 -13.28
N SER A 16 41.31 9.47 -12.72
CA SER A 16 41.32 8.02 -12.83
C SER A 16 41.68 7.36 -11.50
N THR A 17 41.23 6.14 -11.31
CA THR A 17 41.59 5.28 -10.18
C THR A 17 42.32 4.06 -10.72
N PRO A 18 43.56 3.79 -10.28
CA PRO A 18 44.35 2.70 -10.84
C PRO A 18 43.78 1.33 -10.47
N ALA A 19 44.11 0.32 -11.27
CA ALA A 19 43.90 -1.09 -10.96
C ALA A 19 44.59 -1.44 -9.63
N GLY A 20 43.99 -2.35 -8.86
CA GLY A 20 44.47 -2.73 -7.53
C GLY A 20 43.96 -1.84 -6.39
N THR A 21 43.12 -0.84 -6.66
CA THR A 21 42.55 0.03 -5.63
C THR A 21 41.50 -0.72 -4.79
N PRO A 22 41.54 -0.68 -3.45
CA PRO A 22 40.51 -1.29 -2.61
C PRO A 22 39.12 -0.69 -2.89
N TRP A 23 38.09 -1.54 -2.98
CA TRP A 23 36.73 -1.04 -3.24
C TRP A 23 36.25 -0.05 -2.19
N ALA A 24 36.69 -0.17 -0.94
CA ALA A 24 36.37 0.80 0.11
C ALA A 24 36.90 2.22 -0.21
N GLU A 25 38.07 2.31 -0.84
CA GLU A 25 38.64 3.60 -1.26
C GLU A 25 37.96 4.13 -2.52
N LEU A 26 37.60 3.25 -3.45
CA LEU A 26 36.77 3.58 -4.61
C LEU A 26 35.42 4.17 -4.16
N ILE A 27 34.74 3.50 -3.22
CA ILE A 27 33.45 3.96 -2.67
C ILE A 27 33.61 5.30 -1.95
N LYS A 28 34.65 5.48 -1.12
CA LYS A 28 34.93 6.77 -0.47
C LYS A 28 35.18 7.88 -1.48
N PHE A 29 35.92 7.60 -2.56
CA PHE A 29 36.15 8.54 -3.65
C PHE A 29 34.84 8.96 -4.34
N CYS A 30 33.92 8.01 -4.56
CA CYS A 30 32.62 8.25 -5.17
C CYS A 30 31.64 9.00 -4.24
N ILE A 31 31.65 8.69 -2.93
CA ILE A 31 30.82 9.38 -1.94
C ILE A 31 31.27 10.84 -1.79
N ALA A 32 32.59 11.09 -1.79
CA ALA A 32 33.13 12.44 -1.73
C ALA A 32 32.84 13.27 -2.99
N ARG A 33 32.49 12.63 -4.12
CA ARG A 33 32.20 13.28 -5.40
C ARG A 33 30.91 12.73 -5.99
N THR A 34 29.78 13.30 -5.58
CA THR A 34 28.42 12.88 -5.95
C THR A 34 28.22 12.63 -7.45
N LYS A 35 28.91 13.38 -8.33
CA LYS A 35 28.90 13.18 -9.79
C LYS A 35 29.36 11.80 -10.27
N TYR A 36 30.14 11.07 -9.48
CA TYR A 36 30.68 9.76 -9.84
C TYR A 36 29.92 8.59 -9.20
N SER A 37 28.91 8.88 -8.37
CA SER A 37 28.16 7.86 -7.61
C SER A 37 27.49 6.81 -8.50
N THR A 38 26.88 7.22 -9.61
CA THR A 38 26.18 6.30 -10.53
C THR A 38 27.15 5.42 -11.32
N ASP A 39 28.23 6.01 -11.83
CA ASP A 39 29.28 5.26 -12.52
C ASP A 39 29.96 4.28 -11.57
N CYS A 40 30.13 4.65 -10.30
CA CYS A 40 30.70 3.81 -9.26
C CYS A 40 29.93 2.51 -9.08
N ILE A 41 28.60 2.58 -9.07
CA ILE A 41 27.73 1.40 -8.99
C ILE A 41 27.97 0.49 -10.20
N GLY A 42 27.98 1.05 -11.42
CA GLY A 42 28.23 0.29 -12.64
C GLY A 42 29.64 -0.30 -12.75
N ILE A 43 30.64 0.34 -12.12
CA ILE A 43 32.01 -0.17 -12.03
C ILE A 43 32.08 -1.30 -11.01
N LEU A 44 31.55 -1.11 -9.80
CA LEU A 44 31.52 -2.15 -8.76
C LEU A 44 30.78 -3.40 -9.23
N LEU A 45 29.65 -3.26 -9.93
CA LEU A 45 28.92 -4.40 -10.52
C LEU A 45 29.76 -5.16 -11.56
N ARG A 46 30.56 -4.45 -12.36
CA ARG A 46 31.47 -5.08 -13.33
C ARG A 46 32.66 -5.77 -12.66
N GLU A 47 33.19 -5.19 -11.58
CA GLU A 47 34.29 -5.77 -10.79
C GLU A 47 33.84 -7.02 -10.02
N VAL A 48 32.64 -6.98 -9.44
CA VAL A 48 31.97 -8.16 -8.88
C VAL A 48 31.81 -9.24 -9.94
N SER A 49 31.29 -8.89 -11.12
CA SER A 49 31.10 -9.87 -12.20
C SER A 49 32.44 -10.46 -12.69
N ALA A 50 33.52 -9.67 -12.69
CA ALA A 50 34.83 -10.14 -13.14
C ALA A 50 35.46 -11.11 -12.12
N GLN A 51 35.45 -10.76 -10.83
CA GLN A 51 36.12 -11.52 -9.77
C GLN A 51 35.38 -12.80 -9.37
N PHE A 52 34.06 -12.80 -9.49
CA PHE A 52 33.22 -13.92 -9.07
C PHE A 52 32.68 -14.75 -10.24
N SER A 53 33.26 -14.61 -11.43
CA SER A 53 32.87 -15.29 -12.68
C SER A 53 32.99 -16.84 -12.66
N GLY A 54 33.43 -17.43 -11.54
CA GLY A 54 33.52 -18.89 -11.36
C GLY A 54 33.17 -19.43 -9.96
N MET A 55 32.63 -18.60 -9.05
CA MET A 55 32.20 -19.08 -7.73
C MET A 55 30.66 -19.12 -7.66
N HIS A 56 30.10 -20.26 -7.26
CA HIS A 56 28.68 -20.48 -6.99
C HIS A 56 28.16 -19.73 -5.74
N THR A 57 28.58 -18.47 -5.55
CA THR A 57 28.18 -17.67 -4.39
C THR A 57 27.09 -16.70 -4.81
N VAL A 58 25.89 -16.89 -4.25
CA VAL A 58 24.72 -16.03 -4.44
C VAL A 58 25.03 -14.64 -3.87
N LEU A 59 25.17 -13.64 -4.74
CA LEU A 59 25.33 -12.25 -4.31
C LEU A 59 23.94 -11.59 -4.21
N TYR A 60 23.45 -11.37 -2.99
CA TYR A 60 22.27 -10.55 -2.75
C TYR A 60 22.63 -9.08 -2.98
N LEU A 61 22.27 -8.54 -4.14
CA LEU A 61 22.23 -7.09 -4.34
C LEU A 61 20.93 -6.55 -3.76
N LEU A 62 20.97 -6.19 -2.47
CA LEU A 62 19.99 -5.29 -1.85
C LEU A 62 20.22 -3.88 -2.41
N VAL A 63 19.60 -3.57 -3.54
CA VAL A 63 19.46 -2.17 -3.97
C VAL A 63 18.35 -1.56 -3.11
N PHE A 64 18.75 -1.03 -1.95
CA PHE A 64 17.89 -0.19 -1.12
C PHE A 64 17.46 1.04 -1.93
N GLY A 65 16.16 1.32 -1.90
CA GLY A 65 15.58 2.51 -2.51
C GLY A 65 16.20 3.80 -1.97
N ILE A 66 16.26 4.81 -2.84
CA ILE A 66 15.88 6.22 -2.63
C ILE A 66 16.37 7.03 -3.85
N LEU A 67 15.41 7.75 -4.46
CA LEU A 67 15.51 8.91 -5.36
C LEU A 67 16.48 8.87 -6.58
N PHE A 68 15.93 9.00 -7.80
CA PHE A 68 15.70 10.35 -8.35
C PHE A 68 14.79 10.34 -9.60
N PRO A 69 13.67 11.08 -9.56
CA PRO A 69 12.99 11.59 -10.74
C PRO A 69 13.75 12.83 -11.22
N TRP A 70 14.71 12.68 -12.14
CA TRP A 70 15.25 13.79 -12.96
C TRP A 70 16.09 13.25 -14.11
N LEU A 71 15.44 12.95 -15.24
CA LEU A 71 16.10 12.81 -16.55
C LEU A 71 15.28 13.55 -17.60
N ALA A 72 15.07 14.85 -17.37
CA ALA A 72 14.92 15.78 -18.48
C ALA A 72 16.33 16.14 -18.97
N ARG A 73 16.65 15.76 -20.21
CA ARG A 73 17.84 16.12 -21.02
C ARG A 73 19.17 15.41 -20.68
N VAL A 74 19.33 14.19 -21.18
CA VAL A 74 20.61 13.76 -21.79
C VAL A 74 20.31 12.99 -23.08
N ARG A 75 20.73 13.53 -24.22
CA ARG A 75 20.65 12.90 -25.54
C ARG A 75 21.73 11.82 -25.64
N PHE A 76 21.37 10.55 -25.70
CA PHE A 76 22.21 9.54 -26.33
C PHE A 76 22.07 9.67 -27.85
N ARG A 77 23.15 10.04 -28.55
CA ARG A 77 23.22 9.94 -30.01
C ARG A 77 23.41 8.46 -30.38
N PHE A 78 22.33 7.81 -30.77
CA PHE A 78 22.37 6.74 -31.76
C PHE A 78 21.65 7.25 -33.01
N ALA A 79 22.13 6.90 -34.20
CA ALA A 79 21.47 7.28 -35.45
C ALA A 79 20.05 6.68 -35.48
N ILE A 80 19.03 7.55 -35.57
CA ILE A 80 17.61 7.17 -35.61
C ILE A 80 17.09 7.43 -37.03
N PRO A 81 16.51 6.45 -37.74
CA PRO A 81 15.40 6.72 -38.64
C PRO A 81 14.12 6.84 -37.79
N LYS A 82 13.64 8.09 -37.60
CA LYS A 82 12.35 8.61 -37.07
C LYS A 82 11.42 7.79 -36.12
N PRO A 83 10.58 8.45 -35.30
CA PRO A 83 10.35 8.05 -33.91
C PRO A 83 9.17 7.10 -33.70
N LEU A 84 9.40 6.03 -32.96
CA LEU A 84 8.41 5.30 -32.16
C LEU A 84 8.86 5.39 -30.70
N SER A 85 7.91 5.67 -29.81
CA SER A 85 8.08 6.06 -28.40
C SER A 85 9.17 5.33 -27.62
N LEU A 86 10.06 6.11 -26.98
CA LEU A 86 11.21 5.66 -26.17
C LEU A 86 10.84 4.71 -25.01
N ASN A 87 9.61 4.80 -24.49
CA ASN A 87 9.11 3.95 -23.40
C ASN A 87 8.95 2.47 -23.79
N TYR A 88 8.69 2.18 -25.07
CA TYR A 88 8.49 0.81 -25.55
C TYR A 88 9.82 0.03 -25.71
N TYR A 89 10.92 0.75 -25.99
CA TYR A 89 12.24 0.15 -26.19
C TYR A 89 12.97 -0.12 -24.86
N LEU A 90 12.80 0.75 -23.85
CA LEU A 90 13.41 0.58 -22.53
C LEU A 90 12.85 -0.65 -21.80
N GLY A 91 11.53 -0.88 -21.84
CA GLY A 91 10.92 -2.08 -21.26
C GLY A 91 11.38 -3.38 -21.91
N LYS A 92 11.52 -3.42 -23.24
CA LYS A 92 11.93 -4.63 -23.99
C LYS A 92 13.41 -4.98 -23.77
N ASN A 93 14.27 -3.97 -23.69
CA ASN A 93 15.70 -4.17 -23.48
C ASN A 93 16.05 -4.44 -22.02
N MET A 94 15.36 -3.85 -21.05
CA MET A 94 15.49 -4.21 -19.64
C MET A 94 15.02 -5.64 -19.40
N ARG A 95 13.91 -6.08 -20.00
CA ARG A 95 13.45 -7.48 -19.92
C ARG A 95 14.47 -8.44 -20.51
N LYS A 96 15.07 -8.12 -21.68
CA LYS A 96 16.16 -8.92 -22.26
C LYS A 96 17.40 -8.93 -21.37
N LEU A 97 17.81 -7.79 -20.82
CA LEU A 97 18.99 -7.70 -19.97
C LEU A 97 18.77 -8.47 -18.67
N PHE A 98 17.64 -8.28 -17.99
CA PHE A 98 17.25 -9.05 -16.80
C PHE A 98 17.20 -10.55 -17.11
N LEU A 99 16.51 -10.95 -18.19
CA LEU A 99 16.44 -12.35 -18.62
C LEU A 99 17.82 -12.93 -18.93
N HIS A 100 18.73 -12.15 -19.52
CA HIS A 100 20.05 -12.63 -19.91
C HIS A 100 21.01 -12.72 -18.73
N THR A 101 20.96 -11.74 -17.80
CA THR A 101 21.75 -11.75 -16.57
C THR A 101 21.24 -12.83 -15.62
N PHE A 102 19.92 -12.97 -15.40
CA PHE A 102 19.37 -14.02 -14.54
C PHE A 102 19.47 -15.44 -15.12
N ARG A 103 19.38 -15.62 -16.45
CA ARG A 103 19.61 -16.93 -17.08
C ARG A 103 21.00 -17.50 -16.82
N ARG A 104 21.99 -16.67 -16.52
CA ARG A 104 23.33 -17.12 -16.13
C ARG A 104 23.45 -17.54 -14.66
N TYR A 105 22.49 -17.16 -13.81
CA TYR A 105 22.51 -17.43 -12.36
C TYR A 105 21.57 -18.57 -11.93
N ALA A 106 20.65 -19.03 -12.78
CA ALA A 106 19.81 -20.19 -12.49
C ALA A 106 20.62 -21.49 -12.67
N ALA A 107 20.64 -22.37 -11.67
CA ALA A 107 21.42 -23.61 -11.71
C ALA A 107 20.87 -24.59 -12.77
N THR A 108 19.60 -24.44 -13.17
CA THR A 108 19.02 -25.07 -14.36
C THR A 108 17.93 -24.21 -15.01
N LEU A 109 17.70 -24.35 -16.31
CA LEU A 109 16.57 -23.72 -17.02
C LEU A 109 15.20 -24.17 -16.43
N ALA A 110 15.17 -25.35 -15.79
CA ALA A 110 14.00 -25.92 -15.15
C ALA A 110 13.60 -25.15 -13.87
N GLU A 111 14.55 -24.71 -13.04
CA GLU A 111 14.28 -23.87 -11.86
C GLU A 111 13.77 -22.48 -12.24
N PHE A 112 14.29 -21.89 -13.32
CA PHE A 112 13.82 -20.59 -13.82
C PHE A 112 12.40 -20.66 -14.43
N ASN A 113 12.04 -21.80 -15.01
CA ASN A 113 10.73 -22.04 -15.60
C ASN A 113 9.69 -22.51 -14.57
N GLN A 114 10.02 -22.61 -13.28
CA GLN A 114 9.00 -22.86 -12.26
C GLN A 114 8.13 -21.61 -12.15
N CYS A 115 6.87 -21.73 -12.56
CA CYS A 115 5.87 -20.70 -12.28
C CYS A 115 5.90 -20.40 -10.78
N ALA A 116 5.84 -19.11 -10.42
CA ALA A 116 5.69 -18.69 -9.04
C ALA A 116 4.59 -19.53 -8.37
N PRO A 117 4.83 -20.07 -7.16
CA PRO A 117 3.88 -20.98 -6.53
C PRO A 117 2.57 -20.25 -6.31
N ARG A 118 1.51 -20.69 -7.00
CA ARG A 118 0.17 -20.08 -6.96
C ARG A 118 -0.82 -21.00 -6.28
N THR A 119 -1.84 -20.40 -5.70
CA THR A 119 -3.02 -21.11 -5.22
C THR A 119 -4.20 -20.83 -6.14
N SER A 120 -5.00 -21.86 -6.43
CA SER A 120 -6.32 -21.70 -7.05
C SER A 120 -7.39 -21.24 -6.06
N ILE A 121 -7.08 -21.29 -4.76
CA ILE A 121 -8.01 -20.95 -3.68
C ILE A 121 -8.05 -19.43 -3.50
N THR A 122 -9.09 -18.79 -4.03
CA THR A 122 -9.31 -17.34 -3.95
C THR A 122 -10.20 -16.95 -2.78
N ALA A 123 -11.13 -17.82 -2.37
CA ALA A 123 -12.06 -17.55 -1.27
C ALA A 123 -11.35 -17.58 0.09
N HIS A 124 -11.47 -16.49 0.85
CA HIS A 124 -10.81 -16.35 2.16
C HIS A 124 -11.19 -17.46 3.15
N THR A 125 -12.46 -17.88 3.19
CA THR A 125 -12.92 -18.97 4.08
C THR A 125 -12.27 -20.30 3.72
N GLU A 126 -12.04 -20.57 2.44
CA GLU A 126 -11.36 -21.77 1.97
C GLU A 126 -9.85 -21.68 2.18
N GLN A 127 -9.25 -20.50 2.03
CA GLN A 127 -7.85 -20.24 2.38
C GLN A 127 -7.58 -20.55 3.85
N LEU A 128 -8.50 -20.19 4.74
CA LEU A 128 -8.39 -20.50 6.17
C LEU A 128 -8.50 -21.99 6.48
N ARG A 129 -9.42 -22.72 5.82
CA ARG A 129 -9.55 -24.17 5.97
C ARG A 129 -8.29 -24.90 5.51
N ASN A 130 -7.64 -24.38 4.47
CA ASN A 130 -6.47 -25.00 3.85
C ASN A 130 -5.19 -24.18 4.06
N MET A 131 -5.02 -23.58 5.25
CA MET A 131 -3.98 -22.58 5.53
C MET A 131 -2.56 -23.05 5.19
N SER A 132 -2.22 -24.31 5.53
CA SER A 132 -0.90 -24.91 5.22
C SER A 132 -0.63 -25.04 3.72
N SER A 133 -1.68 -25.22 2.92
CA SER A 133 -1.57 -25.40 1.48
C SER A 133 -1.46 -24.08 0.70
N VAL A 134 -1.96 -22.97 1.25
CA VAL A 134 -1.98 -21.65 0.59
C VAL A 134 -0.86 -20.73 1.06
N LEU A 135 -0.27 -21.01 2.23
CA LEU A 135 0.80 -20.21 2.78
C LEU A 135 2.01 -20.16 1.83
N HIS A 136 2.60 -18.97 1.67
CA HIS A 136 3.72 -18.72 0.76
C HIS A 136 3.39 -18.93 -0.72
N LYS A 137 2.11 -18.98 -1.08
CA LYS A 137 1.65 -18.98 -2.47
C LYS A 137 1.02 -17.65 -2.86
N PHE A 138 1.11 -17.32 -4.13
CA PHE A 138 0.45 -16.16 -4.71
C PHE A 138 -1.02 -16.46 -4.98
N VAL A 139 -1.89 -15.53 -4.62
CA VAL A 139 -3.29 -15.49 -5.02
C VAL A 139 -3.48 -14.35 -6.01
N SER A 140 -4.20 -14.62 -7.11
CA SER A 140 -4.49 -13.65 -8.16
C SER A 140 -5.86 -13.00 -7.90
N TYR A 141 -5.92 -11.69 -8.02
CA TYR A 141 -7.16 -10.92 -7.85
C TYR A 141 -7.71 -10.48 -9.22
N PRO A 142 -9.05 -10.49 -9.41
CA PRO A 142 -9.66 -9.81 -10.53
C PRO A 142 -9.27 -8.33 -10.55
N VAL A 143 -9.09 -7.75 -11.74
CA VAL A 143 -8.64 -6.34 -11.87
C VAL A 143 -9.59 -5.37 -11.16
N GLY A 144 -10.91 -5.58 -11.27
CA GLY A 144 -11.90 -4.75 -10.59
C GLY A 144 -11.78 -4.79 -9.06
N ASP A 145 -11.57 -5.98 -8.49
CA ASP A 145 -11.38 -6.16 -7.05
C ASP A 145 -10.04 -5.58 -6.59
N PHE A 146 -8.99 -5.77 -7.40
CA PHE A 146 -7.68 -5.23 -7.13
C PHE A 146 -7.71 -3.70 -7.07
N ASP A 147 -8.28 -3.04 -8.08
CA ASP A 147 -8.35 -1.58 -8.17
C ASP A 147 -9.27 -0.93 -7.14
N ARG A 148 -10.17 -1.72 -6.55
CA ARG A 148 -11.17 -1.24 -5.60
C ARG A 148 -10.76 -1.49 -4.15
N PHE A 149 -10.21 -2.66 -3.84
CA PHE A 149 -9.96 -3.11 -2.47
C PHE A 149 -8.48 -3.24 -2.12
N ILE A 150 -7.63 -3.50 -3.12
CA ILE A 150 -6.22 -3.81 -2.88
C ILE A 150 -5.33 -2.59 -3.12
N SER A 151 -5.39 -2.01 -4.33
CA SER A 151 -4.52 -0.93 -4.76
C SER A 151 -4.54 0.31 -3.85
N PRO A 152 -5.65 0.71 -3.17
CA PRO A 152 -5.63 1.86 -2.28
C PRO A 152 -4.62 1.75 -1.14
N PHE A 153 -4.29 0.53 -0.70
CA PHE A 153 -3.36 0.27 0.40
C PHE A 153 -1.92 0.04 -0.09
N LEU A 154 -1.70 -0.14 -1.38
CA LEU A 154 -0.38 -0.43 -1.93
C LEU A 154 0.35 0.84 -2.32
N LYS A 155 1.68 0.77 -2.32
CA LYS A 155 2.51 1.82 -2.88
C LYS A 155 2.31 1.90 -4.40
N THR A 156 2.33 3.12 -4.94
CA THR A 156 2.15 3.37 -6.37
C THR A 156 3.13 2.56 -7.22
N GLU A 157 4.40 2.45 -6.79
CA GLU A 157 5.43 1.73 -7.51
C GLU A 157 5.10 0.23 -7.65
N LEU A 158 4.53 -0.37 -6.59
CA LEU A 158 4.11 -1.77 -6.62
C LEU A 158 2.90 -1.97 -7.53
N VAL A 159 1.95 -1.04 -7.52
CA VAL A 159 0.78 -1.10 -8.41
C VAL A 159 1.21 -1.00 -9.87
N GLU A 160 2.11 -0.08 -10.21
CA GLU A 160 2.67 0.08 -11.55
C GLU A 160 3.46 -1.15 -12.00
N GLU A 161 4.22 -1.77 -11.10
CA GLU A 161 4.93 -3.03 -11.37
C GLU A 161 3.97 -4.16 -11.73
N LEU A 162 2.94 -4.40 -10.90
CA LEU A 162 1.93 -5.44 -11.15
C LEU A 162 1.16 -5.18 -12.45
N ALA A 163 0.81 -3.92 -12.72
CA ALA A 163 0.16 -3.52 -13.98
C ALA A 163 1.07 -3.76 -15.21
N THR A 164 2.37 -3.50 -15.08
CA THR A 164 3.35 -3.74 -16.16
C THR A 164 3.45 -5.22 -16.51
N PHE A 165 3.36 -6.10 -15.52
CA PHE A 165 3.35 -7.54 -15.73
C PHE A 165 1.97 -8.10 -16.11
N GLY A 166 0.90 -7.31 -15.96
CA GLY A 166 -0.48 -7.78 -16.14
C GLY A 166 -0.85 -8.87 -15.13
N ASP A 167 -0.22 -8.86 -13.95
CA ASP A 167 -0.34 -9.92 -12.95
C ASP A 167 -0.62 -9.31 -11.58
N TYR A 168 -1.90 -9.28 -11.20
CA TYR A 168 -2.38 -8.72 -9.95
C TYR A 168 -2.39 -9.77 -8.83
N SER A 169 -1.21 -10.33 -8.57
CA SER A 169 -1.06 -11.42 -7.61
C SER A 169 -0.26 -11.00 -6.40
N LEU A 170 -0.76 -11.33 -5.21
CA LEU A 170 -0.09 -11.04 -3.94
C LEU A 170 0.18 -12.32 -3.18
N LEU A 171 1.29 -12.33 -2.46
CA LEU A 171 1.70 -13.46 -1.62
C LEU A 171 0.77 -13.59 -0.41
N LEU A 172 0.23 -14.78 -0.17
CA LEU A 172 -0.48 -15.11 1.07
C LEU A 172 0.52 -15.39 2.19
N ARG A 173 0.35 -14.67 3.30
CA ARG A 173 1.27 -14.72 4.44
C ARG A 173 0.50 -15.00 5.72
N ARG A 174 1.22 -15.52 6.72
CA ARG A 174 0.64 -15.88 8.01
C ARG A 174 -0.11 -14.72 8.69
N PRO A 175 0.38 -13.46 8.68
CA PRO A 175 -0.31 -12.36 9.36
C PRO A 175 -1.70 -12.09 8.80
N SER A 176 -1.89 -12.10 7.48
CA SER A 176 -3.21 -11.81 6.90
C SER A 176 -4.21 -12.91 7.21
N LEU A 177 -3.79 -14.18 7.08
CA LEU A 177 -4.64 -15.33 7.41
C LEU A 177 -4.97 -15.39 8.91
N SER A 178 -4.01 -15.07 9.79
CA SER A 178 -4.26 -15.05 11.24
C SER A 178 -5.28 -13.97 11.61
N ILE A 179 -5.12 -12.74 11.11
CA ILE A 179 -6.05 -11.65 11.43
C ILE A 179 -7.45 -11.97 10.90
N VAL A 180 -7.57 -12.49 9.67
CA VAL A 180 -8.89 -12.87 9.13
C VAL A 180 -9.53 -14.00 9.95
N LYS A 181 -8.73 -14.99 10.40
CA LYS A 181 -9.20 -16.05 11.30
C LYS A 181 -9.71 -15.49 12.62
N ASP A 182 -8.96 -14.58 13.23
CA ASP A 182 -9.32 -13.97 14.52
C ASP A 182 -10.56 -13.08 14.37
N LEU A 183 -10.68 -12.31 13.28
CA LEU A 183 -11.87 -11.52 12.97
C LEU A 183 -13.14 -12.38 12.86
N LEU A 184 -13.06 -13.52 12.17
CA LEU A 184 -14.18 -14.47 12.08
C LEU A 184 -14.51 -15.07 13.45
N ARG A 185 -13.48 -15.47 14.23
CA ARG A 185 -13.68 -16.05 15.55
C ARG A 185 -14.33 -15.07 16.52
N ILE A 186 -13.90 -13.81 16.53
CA ILE A 186 -14.49 -12.76 17.35
C ILE A 186 -15.96 -12.56 16.97
N ARG A 187 -16.25 -12.50 15.67
CA ARG A 187 -17.63 -12.37 15.19
C ARG A 187 -18.52 -13.55 15.62
N GLU A 188 -18.01 -14.78 15.56
CA GLU A 188 -18.73 -15.97 16.05
C GLU A 188 -19.05 -15.83 17.54
N LEU A 189 -18.06 -15.50 18.36
CA LEU A 189 -18.21 -15.35 19.81
C LEU A 189 -19.23 -14.27 20.18
N GLN A 190 -19.25 -13.17 19.44
CA GLN A 190 -20.16 -12.05 19.69
C GLN A 190 -21.59 -12.31 19.17
N THR A 191 -21.77 -13.26 18.24
CA THR A 191 -23.09 -13.65 17.72
C THR A 191 -23.77 -14.72 18.59
N GLN A 192 -23.02 -15.44 19.45
CA GLN A 192 -23.62 -16.45 20.31
C GLN A 192 -24.44 -15.82 21.45
N PRO A 193 -25.67 -16.29 21.70
CA PRO A 193 -26.46 -15.83 22.83
C PRO A 193 -25.75 -16.20 24.14
N SER A 194 -25.68 -15.24 25.07
CA SER A 194 -25.08 -15.39 26.40
C SER A 194 -25.79 -16.49 27.22
N GLY A 195 -25.34 -17.72 27.05
CA GLY A 195 -25.65 -18.84 27.93
C GLY A 195 -24.65 -18.88 29.08
N ASP A 196 -25.16 -19.12 30.30
CA ASP A 196 -24.38 -19.32 31.53
C ASP A 196 -23.24 -20.31 31.28
N THR A 197 -22.00 -19.84 31.19
CA THR A 197 -20.82 -20.71 31.32
C THR A 197 -19.70 -19.95 32.00
N SER A 198 -19.27 -20.51 33.11
CA SER A 198 -18.10 -20.11 33.87
C SER A 198 -16.80 -20.49 33.14
N VAL A 199 -15.74 -19.73 33.43
CA VAL A 199 -14.30 -20.02 33.26
C VAL A 199 -13.54 -19.30 32.11
N SER A 200 -12.51 -18.55 32.58
CA SER A 200 -11.25 -18.09 31.94
C SER A 200 -11.26 -17.19 30.71
N GLY A 201 -10.73 -15.96 30.85
CA GLY A 201 -10.09 -15.14 29.80
C GLY A 201 -10.95 -14.55 28.68
N ASP A 202 -11.89 -15.32 28.15
CA ASP A 202 -12.64 -15.03 26.92
C ASP A 202 -13.84 -14.08 27.12
N LEU A 203 -14.20 -13.78 28.38
CA LEU A 203 -15.29 -12.87 28.76
C LEU A 203 -15.08 -11.41 28.29
N ASN A 204 -13.84 -10.97 28.03
CA ASN A 204 -13.57 -9.62 27.53
C ASN A 204 -13.85 -9.43 26.03
N LEU A 205 -13.85 -10.51 25.23
CA LEU A 205 -14.14 -10.46 23.79
C LEU A 205 -15.64 -10.58 23.48
N GLN A 206 -16.40 -11.19 24.40
CA GLN A 206 -17.87 -11.23 24.37
C GLN A 206 -18.50 -9.89 24.82
N SER A 207 -17.83 -9.19 25.73
CA SER A 207 -18.17 -7.80 26.06
C SER A 207 -18.02 -6.92 24.82
N HIS A 208 -18.86 -5.91 24.67
CA HIS A 208 -18.99 -4.97 23.54
C HIS A 208 -17.73 -4.11 23.23
N ALA A 209 -16.51 -4.61 23.50
CA ALA A 209 -15.26 -3.97 23.15
C ALA A 209 -14.92 -4.21 21.68
N VAL A 210 -14.67 -3.13 20.94
CA VAL A 210 -14.19 -3.19 19.55
C VAL A 210 -12.74 -3.69 19.54
N PRO A 211 -12.44 -4.86 18.93
CA PRO A 211 -11.09 -5.40 18.92
C PRO A 211 -10.14 -4.49 18.13
N ARG A 212 -8.91 -4.36 18.61
CA ARG A 212 -7.87 -3.51 17.98
C ARG A 212 -6.68 -4.37 17.58
N PHE A 213 -6.38 -4.38 16.29
CA PHE A 213 -5.22 -5.07 15.73
C PHE A 213 -4.16 -4.04 15.35
N VAL A 214 -2.90 -4.30 15.73
CA VAL A 214 -1.76 -3.47 15.31
C VAL A 214 -0.76 -4.37 14.62
N THR A 215 -0.61 -4.19 13.31
CA THR A 215 0.43 -4.85 12.51
C THR A 215 1.70 -4.02 12.53
N TYR A 216 2.79 -4.58 13.03
CA TYR A 216 4.09 -3.92 13.08
C TYR A 216 5.17 -4.79 12.45
N GLY A 217 6.27 -4.16 12.03
CA GLY A 217 7.37 -4.82 11.36
C GLY A 217 8.39 -3.83 10.81
N GLN A 218 9.51 -4.36 10.33
CA GLN A 218 10.53 -3.53 9.68
C GLN A 218 9.98 -2.91 8.38
N PRO A 219 10.51 -1.76 7.93
CA PRO A 219 10.15 -1.18 6.64
C PRO A 219 10.31 -2.21 5.50
N GLY A 220 9.33 -2.27 4.60
CA GLY A 220 9.35 -3.22 3.48
C GLY A 220 8.90 -4.65 3.82
N THR A 221 8.44 -4.92 5.05
CA THR A 221 7.94 -6.25 5.45
C THR A 221 6.52 -6.56 4.99
N GLY A 222 5.91 -5.79 4.08
CA GLY A 222 4.60 -6.12 3.49
C GLY A 222 3.39 -5.94 4.42
N ILE A 223 3.47 -5.02 5.39
CA ILE A 223 2.34 -4.63 6.24
C ILE A 223 1.17 -4.12 5.39
N SER A 224 1.43 -3.22 4.45
CA SER A 224 0.45 -2.68 3.51
C SER A 224 -0.27 -3.77 2.69
N VAL A 225 0.47 -4.81 2.24
CA VAL A 225 -0.10 -5.97 1.53
C VAL A 225 -1.03 -6.78 2.44
N THR A 226 -0.68 -6.89 3.73
CA THR A 226 -1.52 -7.57 4.73
C THR A 226 -2.84 -6.81 4.93
N LEU A 227 -2.78 -5.48 5.09
CA LEU A 227 -3.97 -4.62 5.23
C LEU A 227 -4.84 -4.66 3.97
N ALA A 228 -4.24 -4.66 2.77
CA ALA A 228 -4.94 -4.80 1.51
C ALA A 228 -5.75 -6.11 1.45
N GLN A 229 -5.13 -7.24 1.82
CA GLN A 229 -5.79 -8.55 1.84
C GLN A 229 -6.96 -8.58 2.83
N ILE A 230 -6.81 -7.94 4.00
CA ILE A 230 -7.88 -7.80 5.00
C ILE A 230 -9.02 -6.91 4.46
N SER A 231 -8.70 -5.81 3.75
CA SER A 231 -9.70 -4.96 3.11
C SER A 231 -10.52 -5.73 2.08
N HIS A 232 -9.85 -6.50 1.22
CA HIS A 232 -10.51 -7.38 0.25
C HIS A 232 -11.40 -8.42 0.94
N PHE A 233 -10.96 -9.02 2.05
CA PHE A 233 -11.80 -9.90 2.86
C PHE A 233 -13.05 -9.19 3.39
N ALA A 234 -12.89 -8.03 4.01
CA ALA A 234 -14.01 -7.29 4.60
C ALA A 234 -15.03 -6.88 3.54
N ALA A 235 -14.56 -6.32 2.43
CA ALA A 235 -15.44 -5.83 1.37
C ALA A 235 -16.20 -6.96 0.65
N THR A 236 -15.55 -8.10 0.37
CA THR A 236 -16.21 -9.28 -0.22
C THR A 236 -17.28 -9.89 0.70
N ASN A 237 -17.20 -9.62 2.01
CA ASN A 237 -18.21 -10.02 2.99
C ASN A 237 -19.28 -8.94 3.26
N ASN A 238 -19.33 -7.87 2.44
CA ASN A 238 -20.20 -6.71 2.62
C ASN A 238 -20.03 -6.05 4.00
N TRP A 239 -18.79 -5.93 4.47
CA TRP A 239 -18.48 -5.11 5.63
C TRP A 239 -18.24 -3.67 5.18
N LEU A 240 -18.58 -2.73 6.04
CA LEU A 240 -18.27 -1.32 5.88
C LEU A 240 -16.79 -1.11 6.23
N VAL A 241 -16.00 -0.67 5.25
CA VAL A 241 -14.57 -0.39 5.42
C VAL A 241 -14.36 1.12 5.46
N PHE A 242 -13.66 1.61 6.49
CA PHE A 242 -13.13 2.97 6.56
C PHE A 242 -11.64 2.95 6.24
N PRO A 243 -11.23 3.22 4.99
CA PRO A 243 -9.85 3.09 4.58
C PRO A 243 -9.06 4.38 4.81
N PHE A 244 -8.08 4.37 5.71
CA PHE A 244 -7.04 5.40 5.83
C PHE A 244 -5.69 4.81 5.44
N PRO A 245 -5.47 4.46 4.16
CA PRO A 245 -4.32 3.65 3.75
C PRO A 245 -2.95 4.33 3.95
N ASP A 246 -2.94 5.66 4.03
CA ASP A 246 -1.74 6.46 4.27
C ASP A 246 -2.11 7.61 5.21
N ALA A 247 -2.12 7.33 6.51
CA ALA A 247 -2.41 8.31 7.54
C ALA A 247 -1.35 9.44 7.57
N GLU A 248 -0.09 9.14 7.24
CA GLU A 248 1.00 10.14 7.20
C GLU A 248 0.74 11.20 6.13
N ARG A 249 0.14 10.81 4.99
CA ARG A 249 -0.21 11.75 3.92
C ARG A 249 -1.13 12.87 4.39
N TRP A 250 -1.98 12.64 5.38
CA TRP A 250 -2.84 13.67 5.97
C TRP A 250 -2.02 14.71 6.74
N LEU A 251 -0.87 14.34 7.28
CA LEU A 251 0.03 15.21 8.04
C LEU A 251 0.96 16.03 7.15
N TYR A 252 1.17 15.63 5.88
CA TYR A 252 2.01 16.40 4.97
C TYR A 252 1.40 17.77 4.67
N ARG A 253 2.27 18.79 4.62
CA ARG A 253 1.91 20.16 4.23
C ARG A 253 1.04 20.14 2.98
N CYS A 254 -0.08 20.83 3.07
CA CYS A 254 -1.01 20.93 1.97
C CYS A 254 -1.48 22.35 1.79
N VAL A 255 -1.78 22.69 0.54
CA VAL A 255 -2.39 23.96 0.17
C VAL A 255 -3.90 24.01 0.47
N ASP A 256 -4.51 22.85 0.74
CA ASP A 256 -5.93 22.74 1.07
C ASP A 256 -6.23 22.81 2.57
N LEU A 257 -5.23 23.03 3.42
CA LEU A 257 -5.46 23.21 4.85
C LEU A 257 -6.16 24.54 5.11
N THR A 258 -7.37 24.49 5.66
CA THR A 258 -8.16 25.69 5.98
C THR A 258 -8.65 25.63 7.42
N PRO A 259 -8.80 26.77 8.14
CA PRO A 259 -9.46 26.75 9.44
C PRO A 259 -10.89 26.23 9.28
N SER A 260 -11.35 25.42 10.23
CA SER A 260 -12.74 24.98 10.21
C SER A 260 -13.68 26.17 10.43
N ASN A 261 -14.90 26.07 9.88
CA ASN A 261 -15.86 27.15 9.97
C ASN A 261 -16.28 27.41 11.43
N GLU A 262 -16.68 28.65 11.76
CA GLU A 262 -17.00 29.06 13.14
C GLU A 262 -18.01 28.13 13.82
N TYR A 263 -19.04 27.69 13.08
CA TYR A 263 -20.08 26.82 13.60
C TYR A 263 -19.52 25.44 14.00
N HIS A 264 -18.66 24.85 13.19
CA HIS A 264 -18.03 23.56 13.46
C HIS A 264 -16.92 23.68 14.50
N GLN A 265 -16.17 24.77 14.50
CA GLN A 265 -15.21 25.06 15.57
C GLN A 265 -15.87 25.04 16.94
N ASP A 266 -17.03 25.70 17.09
CA ASP A 266 -17.78 25.69 18.33
C ASP A 266 -18.22 24.29 18.76
N GLN A 267 -18.54 23.41 17.79
CA GLN A 267 -18.86 22.00 18.07
C GLN A 267 -17.63 21.18 18.49
N HIS A 268 -16.43 21.54 18.02
CA HIS A 268 -15.18 20.83 18.34
C HIS A 268 -14.56 21.26 19.67
N LYS A 269 -14.73 22.52 20.09
CA LYS A 269 -14.17 23.09 21.34
C LYS A 269 -14.32 22.22 22.60
N PRO A 270 -15.44 21.50 22.84
CA PRO A 270 -15.54 20.64 24.02
C PRO A 270 -14.57 19.45 24.02
N ASN A 271 -14.13 18.99 22.85
CA ASN A 271 -13.36 17.76 22.67
C ASN A 271 -11.94 17.97 22.11
N LEU A 272 -11.62 19.20 21.66
CA LEU A 272 -10.35 19.54 21.04
C LEU A 272 -9.73 20.76 21.75
N VAL A 273 -8.44 20.67 22.06
CA VAL A 273 -7.66 21.82 22.53
C VAL A 273 -7.07 22.54 21.32
N GLY A 274 -7.48 23.78 21.09
CA GLY A 274 -7.04 24.61 19.97
C GLY A 274 -8.04 24.64 18.81
N ASP A 275 -7.57 25.12 17.66
CA ASP A 275 -8.40 25.30 16.47
C ASP A 275 -8.44 24.00 15.63
N ALA A 276 -9.64 23.58 15.23
CA ALA A 276 -9.83 22.55 14.23
C ALA A 276 -9.51 23.09 12.81
N PHE A 277 -8.90 22.23 11.99
CA PHE A 277 -8.60 22.52 10.60
C PHE A 277 -9.19 21.46 9.68
N ASP A 278 -9.61 21.92 8.51
CA ASP A 278 -10.21 21.11 7.47
C ASP A 278 -9.23 20.88 6.32
N TYR A 279 -9.43 19.75 5.63
CA TYR A 279 -8.74 19.38 4.39
C TYR A 279 -9.79 19.11 3.29
N PRO A 280 -10.45 20.14 2.73
CA PRO A 280 -11.61 19.99 1.85
C PRO A 280 -11.34 19.07 0.65
N SER A 281 -10.23 19.30 -0.07
CA SER A 281 -9.91 18.57 -1.30
C SER A 281 -9.49 17.12 -1.01
N ARG A 282 -8.63 16.90 0.00
CA ARG A 282 -8.25 15.54 0.42
C ARG A 282 -9.44 14.75 0.94
N SER A 283 -10.32 15.38 1.71
CA SER A 283 -11.51 14.73 2.26
C SER A 283 -12.49 14.37 1.15
N ALA A 284 -12.68 15.23 0.15
CA ALA A 284 -13.51 14.91 -1.02
C ALA A 284 -12.95 13.72 -1.81
N ASN A 285 -11.64 13.67 -2.04
CA ASN A 285 -10.97 12.54 -2.69
C ASN A 285 -11.10 11.25 -1.87
N TRP A 286 -10.98 11.35 -0.54
CA TRP A 286 -11.20 10.22 0.36
C TRP A 286 -12.64 9.70 0.28
N LEU A 287 -13.64 10.60 0.28
CA LEU A 287 -15.06 10.24 0.15
C LEU A 287 -15.37 9.53 -1.17
N GLN A 288 -14.74 9.95 -2.29
CA GLN A 288 -14.85 9.24 -3.57
C GLN A 288 -14.33 7.81 -3.47
N GLY A 289 -13.16 7.62 -2.85
CA GLY A 289 -12.59 6.29 -2.58
C GLY A 289 -13.46 5.45 -1.65
N PHE A 290 -14.01 6.06 -0.60
CA PHE A 290 -14.92 5.42 0.35
C PHE A 290 -16.20 4.91 -0.33
N VAL A 291 -16.85 5.72 -1.18
CA VAL A 291 -18.05 5.29 -1.94
C VAL A 291 -17.69 4.14 -2.87
N LYS A 292 -16.59 4.28 -3.64
CA LYS A 292 -16.13 3.21 -4.54
C LYS A 292 -15.88 1.92 -3.78
N MET A 293 -15.22 1.96 -2.62
CA MET A 293 -14.93 0.77 -1.81
C MET A 293 -16.21 0.15 -1.26
N ASN A 294 -17.15 0.95 -0.76
CA ASN A 294 -18.30 0.48 0.00
C ASN A 294 -19.62 0.40 -0.77
N GLU A 295 -19.63 0.54 -2.10
CA GLU A 295 -20.85 0.51 -2.92
C GLU A 295 -21.80 -0.64 -2.54
N GLY A 296 -21.30 -1.89 -2.43
CA GLY A 296 -22.16 -3.03 -2.08
C GLY A 296 -22.79 -2.94 -0.68
N PHE A 297 -22.07 -2.35 0.29
CA PHE A 297 -22.63 -2.06 1.61
C PHE A 297 -23.69 -0.94 1.52
N LEU A 298 -23.37 0.15 0.84
CA LEU A 298 -24.26 1.31 0.70
C LEU A 298 -25.56 0.95 -0.04
N GLU A 299 -25.48 0.11 -1.07
CA GLU A 299 -26.64 -0.38 -1.82
C GLU A 299 -27.51 -1.33 -1.01
N LYS A 300 -26.88 -2.23 -0.24
CA LYS A 300 -27.58 -3.25 0.56
C LYS A 300 -28.28 -2.65 1.76
N TYR A 301 -27.58 -1.80 2.53
CA TYR A 301 -28.07 -1.29 3.81
C TYR A 301 -28.73 0.09 3.71
N LYS A 302 -28.43 0.87 2.67
CA LYS A 302 -28.98 2.22 2.42
C LYS A 302 -29.07 3.07 3.71
N PRO A 303 -27.96 3.23 4.45
CA PRO A 303 -27.99 3.90 5.74
C PRO A 303 -28.45 5.36 5.57
N LEU A 304 -29.23 5.83 6.55
CA LEU A 304 -29.79 7.17 6.59
C LEU A 304 -29.17 7.95 7.75
N THR A 305 -29.15 9.28 7.70
CA THR A 305 -28.74 10.09 8.85
C THR A 305 -29.73 9.94 10.00
N THR A 306 -29.26 9.73 11.23
CA THR A 306 -30.13 9.62 12.42
C THR A 306 -30.62 10.97 12.94
N ARG A 307 -29.96 12.05 12.56
CA ARG A 307 -30.23 13.42 13.03
C ARG A 307 -30.01 14.43 11.92
N ASP A 308 -30.51 15.64 12.15
CA ASP A 308 -30.21 16.79 11.31
C ASP A 308 -28.70 17.08 11.32
N VAL A 309 -28.15 17.28 10.13
CA VAL A 309 -26.75 17.65 9.92
C VAL A 309 -26.72 19.15 9.63
N HIS A 310 -26.27 19.93 10.59
CA HIS A 310 -26.09 21.37 10.42
C HIS A 310 -24.68 21.64 9.90
N TRP A 311 -24.59 22.22 8.69
CA TRP A 311 -23.33 22.62 8.06
C TRP A 311 -22.93 24.04 8.44
N THR A 312 -23.94 24.89 8.67
CA THR A 312 -23.81 26.26 9.16
C THR A 312 -25.04 26.58 10.01
N ARG A 313 -25.14 27.81 10.53
CA ARG A 313 -26.34 28.28 11.25
C ARG A 313 -27.62 28.28 10.39
N VAL A 314 -27.48 28.31 9.05
CA VAL A 314 -28.62 28.45 8.11
C VAL A 314 -28.74 27.31 7.11
N ASP A 315 -27.68 26.53 6.91
CA ASP A 315 -27.62 25.42 5.97
C ASP A 315 -27.59 24.10 6.76
N SER A 316 -28.60 23.26 6.54
CA SER A 316 -28.71 21.95 7.16
C SER A 316 -29.29 20.93 6.20
N THR A 317 -28.96 19.67 6.48
CA THR A 317 -29.52 18.49 5.81
C THR A 317 -30.37 17.73 6.84
N PRO A 318 -31.64 17.41 6.55
CA PRO A 318 -32.53 16.81 7.52
C PRO A 318 -32.13 15.37 7.88
N ALA A 319 -32.57 14.91 9.05
CA ALA A 319 -32.56 13.51 9.43
C ALA A 319 -33.27 12.65 8.37
N GLY A 320 -32.83 11.40 8.22
CA GLY A 320 -33.35 10.48 7.21
C GLY A 320 -32.71 10.64 5.82
N THR A 321 -31.72 11.52 5.66
CA THR A 321 -31.02 11.69 4.38
C THR A 321 -30.13 10.47 4.09
N PRO A 322 -30.22 9.85 2.90
CA PRO A 322 -29.35 8.73 2.55
C PRO A 322 -27.86 9.12 2.56
N TRP A 323 -27.00 8.26 3.10
CA TRP A 323 -25.56 8.54 3.15
C TRP A 323 -24.97 8.77 1.76
N ALA A 324 -25.42 8.04 0.74
CA ALA A 324 -24.95 8.23 -0.63
C ALA A 324 -25.25 9.66 -1.15
N GLU A 325 -26.41 10.21 -0.80
CA GLU A 325 -26.79 11.58 -1.15
C GLU A 325 -25.97 12.61 -0.36
N LEU A 326 -25.85 12.40 0.95
CA LEU A 326 -25.02 13.23 1.84
C LEU A 326 -23.57 13.32 1.33
N ILE A 327 -22.96 12.18 1.01
CA ILE A 327 -21.59 12.11 0.51
C ILE A 327 -21.46 12.80 -0.84
N LYS A 328 -22.41 12.59 -1.75
CA LYS A 328 -22.41 13.26 -3.06
C LYS A 328 -22.50 14.78 -2.92
N PHE A 329 -23.33 15.27 -1.99
CA PHE A 329 -23.41 16.69 -1.65
C PHE A 329 -22.07 17.23 -1.15
N CYS A 330 -21.40 16.52 -0.25
CA CYS A 330 -20.11 16.94 0.31
C CYS A 330 -18.97 16.89 -0.71
N ILE A 331 -18.97 15.92 -1.63
CA ILE A 331 -18.01 15.88 -2.75
C ILE A 331 -18.23 17.07 -3.69
N ALA A 332 -19.49 17.42 -3.99
CA ALA A 332 -19.81 18.57 -4.84
C ALA A 332 -19.49 19.92 -4.16
N ARG A 333 -19.63 20.00 -2.83
CA ARG A 333 -19.30 21.17 -2.00
C ARG A 333 -18.15 20.81 -1.07
N THR A 334 -16.95 20.74 -1.63
CA THR A 334 -15.74 20.22 -0.95
C THR A 334 -15.47 20.83 0.43
N LYS A 335 -15.87 22.08 0.67
CA LYS A 335 -15.77 22.73 1.99
C LYS A 335 -16.43 21.96 3.15
N TYR A 336 -17.41 21.09 2.86
CA TYR A 336 -18.09 20.25 3.86
C TYR A 336 -17.56 18.82 3.90
N SER A 337 -16.54 18.49 3.09
CA SER A 337 -16.05 17.12 2.98
C SER A 337 -15.34 16.63 4.24
N THR A 338 -14.59 17.48 4.95
CA THR A 338 -13.92 17.07 6.20
C THR A 338 -14.96 16.75 7.27
N ASP A 339 -15.94 17.63 7.43
CA ASP A 339 -17.07 17.42 8.35
C ASP A 339 -17.85 16.16 8.03
N CYS A 340 -18.08 15.89 6.74
CA CYS A 340 -18.77 14.67 6.30
C CYS A 340 -18.10 13.41 6.83
N ILE A 341 -16.77 13.34 6.86
CA ILE A 341 -16.05 12.17 7.42
C ILE A 341 -16.37 12.03 8.91
N GLY A 342 -16.30 13.12 9.67
CA GLY A 342 -16.65 13.12 11.10
C GLY A 342 -18.10 12.74 11.36
N ILE A 343 -19.02 13.22 10.52
CA ILE A 343 -20.45 12.88 10.57
C ILE A 343 -20.63 11.38 10.32
N LEU A 344 -20.01 10.81 9.27
CA LEU A 344 -20.10 9.39 8.99
C LEU A 344 -19.56 8.54 10.16
N LEU A 345 -18.42 8.89 10.75
CA LEU A 345 -17.86 8.19 11.92
C LEU A 345 -18.83 8.20 13.11
N ARG A 346 -19.50 9.34 13.33
CA ARG A 346 -20.50 9.49 14.39
C ARG A 346 -21.77 8.69 14.10
N GLU A 347 -22.25 8.72 12.85
CA GLU A 347 -23.41 7.92 12.43
C GLU A 347 -23.13 6.43 12.52
N VAL A 348 -21.92 5.98 12.20
CA VAL A 348 -21.51 4.59 12.41
C VAL A 348 -21.57 4.22 13.87
N SER A 349 -21.04 5.07 14.75
CA SER A 349 -21.07 4.82 16.19
C SER A 349 -22.50 4.78 16.74
N ALA A 350 -23.42 5.54 16.16
CA ALA A 350 -24.83 5.57 16.57
C ALA A 350 -25.64 4.37 16.05
N GLN A 351 -25.43 3.99 14.78
CA GLN A 351 -26.27 2.99 14.09
C GLN A 351 -25.68 1.58 14.10
N PHE A 352 -24.36 1.49 14.18
CA PHE A 352 -23.62 0.23 14.07
C PHE A 352 -22.83 -0.08 15.35
N SER A 353 -23.15 0.57 16.49
CA SER A 353 -22.63 0.19 17.81
C SER A 353 -23.13 -1.20 18.18
N GLY A 354 -22.31 -2.21 17.86
CA GLY A 354 -22.63 -3.63 18.05
C GLY A 354 -22.81 -4.41 16.75
N MET A 355 -22.79 -3.77 15.57
CA MET A 355 -22.71 -4.51 14.30
C MET A 355 -21.25 -4.84 13.99
N HIS A 356 -20.93 -6.13 14.02
CA HIS A 356 -19.59 -6.71 13.76
C HIS A 356 -19.20 -6.71 12.26
N THR A 357 -19.66 -5.70 11.53
CA THR A 357 -19.49 -5.57 10.07
C THR A 357 -18.84 -4.25 9.70
N VAL A 358 -18.20 -3.57 10.65
CA VAL A 358 -17.45 -2.32 10.43
C VAL A 358 -15.98 -2.57 10.68
N LEU A 359 -15.13 -2.16 9.75
CA LEU A 359 -13.69 -2.27 9.84
C LEU A 359 -13.02 -0.92 9.58
N TYR A 360 -12.25 -0.46 10.56
CA TYR A 360 -11.38 0.70 10.43
C TYR A 360 -9.98 0.21 10.08
N LEU A 361 -9.46 0.63 8.92
CA LEU A 361 -8.10 0.31 8.49
C LEU A 361 -7.31 1.62 8.48
N LEU A 362 -6.33 1.71 9.38
CA LEU A 362 -5.46 2.88 9.59
C LEU A 362 -4.05 2.64 9.09
#